data_AF-A0A7G9QLH6-F1
#
_entry.id   AF-A0A7G9QLH6-F1
#
_cell.length_a   1.000
_cell.length_b   1.000
_cell.length_c   1.000
_cell.angle_alpha   90.00
_cell.angle_beta   90.00
_cell.angle_gamma   90.00
#
_symmetry.space_group_name_H-M   'P 1'
#
loop_
_entity.id
_entity.type
_entity.pdbx_description
1 polymer ?
#
loop_
_entity_poly.entity_id
_entity_poly.type
_entity_poly.pdbx_seq_one_letter_code
_entity_poly.pdbx_strand_id
1 'polypeptide(L)'
;MKNQIIALSSLLFLTAFTSCTSLLTPAVLGNNMGYMPKAMGADTIKTLTTVSASYAGSTSPNTGTNFGLGMANISRSHTFEKSNISYGIFGYVGKATGGDKDAKAEDLKNYLPSFQKSISGVGLRLSAGFHNTSANGNTDFRYINFENALSFEGGDYTKFRQEVYSNPIPDYVAVTNRKVLWTTGLSTEVIWRARNDHGIRHAFRFFLGGTPNFANSFRSGVKAYDEINGKNSFGWVFNYFLYIKRFSLSYELADNVNYAQKISFGYSFQ
;
A
#
# COMPACT_ATOMS: atom_id res chain seq x y z
N MET A 1 -47.51 5.56 12.72
CA MET A 1 -46.73 6.63 13.39
C MET A 1 -45.29 6.17 13.50
N LYS A 2 -44.35 6.98 13.01
CA LYS A 2 -42.91 6.70 12.92
C LYS A 2 -42.29 6.71 14.31
N ASN A 3 -41.67 5.61 14.74
CA ASN A 3 -40.78 5.62 15.89
C ASN A 3 -39.36 5.98 15.43
N GLN A 4 -38.97 7.21 15.73
CA GLN A 4 -37.58 7.66 15.66
C GLN A 4 -36.83 7.09 16.86
N ILE A 5 -35.84 6.25 16.61
CA ILE A 5 -34.77 5.96 17.56
C ILE A 5 -33.60 6.81 17.10
N ILE A 6 -33.40 7.95 17.76
CA ILE A 6 -32.26 8.84 17.57
C ILE A 6 -31.46 8.86 18.87
N ALA A 7 -30.14 8.81 18.69
CA ALA A 7 -29.09 9.23 19.62
C ALA A 7 -28.76 8.31 20.79
N LEU A 8 -27.90 7.31 20.53
CA LEU A 8 -26.88 6.91 21.50
C LEU A 8 -25.64 6.27 20.84
N SER A 9 -25.15 6.82 19.72
CA SER A 9 -23.91 6.33 19.08
C SER A 9 -22.93 7.44 18.70
N SER A 10 -23.18 8.68 19.13
CA SER A 10 -22.45 9.88 18.70
C SER A 10 -21.66 10.55 19.83
N LEU A 11 -21.18 9.77 20.80
CA LEU A 11 -20.36 10.26 21.91
C LEU A 11 -18.97 9.60 21.94
N LEU A 12 -18.27 9.64 20.81
CA LEU A 12 -16.83 9.31 20.71
C LEU A 12 -16.19 10.01 19.51
N PHE A 13 -16.51 11.28 19.33
CA PHE A 13 -15.70 12.21 18.55
C PHE A 13 -15.39 13.39 19.46
N LEU A 14 -14.58 13.13 20.48
CA LEU A 14 -13.88 14.20 21.18
C LEU A 14 -12.90 14.80 20.17
N THR A 15 -13.25 16.01 19.77
CA THR A 15 -12.48 16.98 19.01
C THR A 15 -11.06 17.07 19.54
N ALA A 16 -10.13 16.33 18.94
CA ALA A 16 -8.74 16.70 18.97
C ALA A 16 -8.55 17.76 17.87
N PHE A 17 -8.52 19.03 18.27
CA PHE A 17 -7.90 20.08 17.46
C PHE A 17 -6.39 19.80 17.41
N THR A 18 -6.00 18.75 16.69
CA THR A 18 -4.60 18.54 16.34
C THR A 18 -4.27 19.54 15.25
N SER A 19 -3.20 20.30 15.42
CA SER A 19 -2.60 21.00 14.29
C SER A 19 -2.43 20.02 13.12
N CYS A 20 -3.04 20.33 11.98
CA CYS A 20 -3.00 19.45 10.81
C CYS A 20 -1.61 19.53 10.17
N THR A 21 -0.70 18.67 10.61
CA THR A 21 0.62 18.55 10.01
C THR A 21 0.53 17.85 8.66
N SER A 22 1.09 18.47 7.64
CA SER A 22 1.13 17.93 6.28
C SER A 22 2.36 17.05 6.08
N LEU A 23 2.16 15.73 6.03
CA LEU A 23 3.23 14.77 5.71
C LEU A 23 3.26 14.46 4.20
N LEU A 24 4.26 15.00 3.51
CA LEU A 24 4.54 14.74 2.10
C LEU A 24 5.37 13.46 1.93
N THR A 25 4.67 12.33 1.93
CA THR A 25 5.24 11.00 1.65
C THR A 25 5.19 10.68 0.16
N PRO A 26 6.01 9.74 -0.34
CA PRO A 26 5.79 9.15 -1.66
C PRO A 26 4.42 8.45 -1.72
N ALA A 27 3.73 8.59 -2.83
CA ALA A 27 2.34 8.18 -3.02
C ALA A 27 2.14 6.66 -3.01
N VAL A 28 3.14 5.90 -3.47
CA VAL A 28 3.04 4.44 -3.62
C VAL A 28 3.14 3.68 -2.29
N LEU A 29 3.55 4.33 -1.20
CA LEU A 29 3.61 3.70 0.12
C LEU A 29 2.22 3.23 0.56
N GLY A 30 2.17 2.06 1.19
CA GLY A 30 0.95 1.30 1.46
C GLY A 30 0.44 0.47 0.28
N ASN A 31 0.73 0.85 -0.97
CA ASN A 31 0.22 0.17 -2.17
C ASN A 31 1.29 -0.63 -2.95
N ASN A 32 2.57 -0.45 -2.61
CA ASN A 32 3.69 -1.12 -3.26
C ASN A 32 3.84 -2.61 -2.87
N MET A 33 3.28 -3.04 -1.74
CA MET A 33 3.27 -4.44 -1.26
C MET A 33 2.03 -5.24 -1.69
N GLY A 34 1.69 -5.14 -2.97
CA GLY A 34 0.54 -5.83 -3.56
C GLY A 34 0.69 -7.34 -3.66
N TYR A 35 -0.45 -8.02 -3.60
CA TYR A 35 -0.52 -9.48 -3.70
C TYR A 35 -0.08 -10.00 -5.09
N MET A 36 0.74 -11.06 -5.10
CA MET A 36 1.12 -11.79 -6.32
C MET A 36 0.56 -13.22 -6.24
N PRO A 37 -0.43 -13.57 -7.07
CA PRO A 37 -1.04 -14.89 -7.03
C PRO A 37 -0.05 -15.99 -7.42
N LYS A 38 -0.02 -17.06 -6.64
CA LYS A 38 0.85 -18.22 -6.89
C LYS A 38 0.00 -19.50 -6.87
N ALA A 39 0.40 -20.50 -7.65
CA ALA A 39 -0.26 -21.79 -7.67
C ALA A 39 -0.19 -22.46 -6.29
N MET A 40 -1.20 -23.27 -5.94
CA MET A 40 -1.16 -24.08 -4.73
C MET A 40 -0.20 -25.26 -4.92
N GLY A 41 0.38 -25.76 -3.83
CA GLY A 41 1.21 -26.96 -3.87
C GLY A 41 0.49 -28.21 -4.43
N ALA A 42 -0.84 -28.28 -4.35
CA ALA A 42 -1.63 -29.36 -4.96
C ALA A 42 -1.97 -29.17 -6.45
N ASP A 43 -1.68 -28.01 -7.05
CA ASP A 43 -2.01 -27.77 -8.47
C ASP A 43 -1.08 -28.55 -9.39
N THR A 44 -1.59 -29.03 -10.52
CA THR A 44 -0.76 -29.61 -11.59
C THR A 44 0.12 -28.56 -12.26
N ILE A 45 -0.44 -27.36 -12.49
CA ILE A 45 0.29 -26.23 -13.05
C ILE A 45 1.02 -25.52 -11.91
N LYS A 46 2.35 -25.54 -11.98
CA LYS A 46 3.25 -24.96 -10.96
C LYS A 46 3.70 -23.54 -11.24
N THR A 47 3.38 -23.01 -12.42
CA THR A 47 3.78 -21.66 -12.83
C THR A 47 2.55 -20.85 -13.19
N LEU A 48 2.47 -19.61 -12.73
CA LEU A 48 1.40 -18.68 -13.11
C LEU A 48 2.00 -17.37 -13.57
N THR A 49 1.52 -16.84 -14.70
CA THR A 49 1.75 -15.45 -15.09
C THR A 49 0.45 -14.70 -14.89
N THR A 50 0.46 -13.68 -14.03
CA THR A 50 -0.74 -12.90 -13.72
C THR A 50 -0.58 -11.47 -14.19
N VAL A 51 -1.59 -10.94 -14.85
CA VAL A 51 -1.74 -9.52 -15.16
C VAL A 51 -2.90 -8.97 -14.35
N SER A 52 -2.75 -7.80 -13.75
CA SER A 52 -3.82 -7.13 -13.02
C SER A 52 -3.80 -5.62 -13.21
N ALA A 53 -4.98 -5.04 -13.08
CA ALA A 53 -5.19 -3.60 -12.97
C ALA A 53 -5.83 -3.30 -11.61
N SER A 54 -5.43 -2.19 -11.00
CA SER A 54 -5.91 -1.79 -9.69
C SER A 54 -6.29 -0.32 -9.66
N TYR A 55 -7.27 -0.01 -8.80
CA TYR A 55 -7.51 1.33 -8.31
C TYR A 55 -7.14 1.38 -6.84
N ALA A 56 -6.28 2.32 -6.47
CA ALA A 56 -5.78 2.48 -5.12
C ALA A 56 -5.98 3.91 -4.63
N GLY A 57 -6.38 4.03 -3.36
CA GLY A 57 -6.38 5.27 -2.62
C GLY A 57 -5.38 5.17 -1.46
N SER A 58 -4.73 6.27 -1.11
CA SER A 58 -3.98 6.35 0.15
C SER A 58 -3.98 7.76 0.71
N THR A 59 -3.74 7.86 2.01
CA THR A 59 -3.68 9.11 2.74
C THR A 59 -2.45 9.10 3.63
N SER A 60 -1.69 10.20 3.62
CA SER A 60 -0.57 10.38 4.51
C SER A 60 -1.03 10.42 5.97
N PRO A 61 -0.16 10.10 6.95
CA PRO A 61 -0.47 10.34 8.36
C PRO A 61 -0.92 11.78 8.61
N ASN A 62 -1.72 11.97 9.67
CA ASN A 62 -2.18 13.28 10.15
C ASN A 62 -2.97 14.11 9.11
N THR A 63 -3.64 13.41 8.18
CA THR A 63 -4.67 13.96 7.26
C THR A 63 -4.23 15.12 6.35
N GLY A 64 -2.98 15.10 5.86
CA GLY A 64 -2.45 16.20 5.03
C GLY A 64 -2.54 16.01 3.51
N THR A 65 -2.26 14.81 3.00
CA THR A 65 -2.18 14.54 1.55
C THR A 65 -2.90 13.25 1.18
N ASN A 66 -3.78 13.34 0.20
CA ASN A 66 -4.50 12.23 -0.40
C ASN A 66 -3.91 11.86 -1.76
N PHE A 67 -3.91 10.56 -2.05
CA PHE A 67 -3.39 9.98 -3.28
C PHE A 67 -4.47 9.11 -3.92
N GLY A 68 -4.71 9.33 -5.20
CA GLY A 68 -5.51 8.43 -6.04
C GLY A 68 -4.63 7.87 -7.16
N LEU A 69 -4.57 6.54 -7.28
CA LEU A 69 -3.66 5.82 -8.15
C LEU A 69 -4.42 4.79 -9.01
N GLY A 70 -4.18 4.81 -10.32
CA GLY A 70 -4.41 3.67 -11.19
C GLY A 70 -3.11 2.88 -11.33
N MET A 71 -3.17 1.56 -11.16
CA MET A 71 -2.00 0.69 -11.21
C MET A 71 -2.20 -0.44 -12.21
N ALA A 72 -1.10 -0.90 -12.81
CA ALA A 72 -1.04 -2.12 -13.59
C ALA A 72 0.13 -2.97 -13.10
N ASN A 73 -0.04 -4.29 -13.06
CA ASN A 73 0.95 -5.23 -12.56
C ASN A 73 1.01 -6.46 -13.46
N ILE A 74 2.22 -6.95 -13.71
CA ILE A 74 2.47 -8.27 -14.26
C ILE A 74 3.45 -9.01 -13.36
N SER A 75 3.11 -10.23 -12.98
CA SER A 75 3.96 -11.07 -12.14
C SER A 75 4.02 -12.49 -12.67
N ARG A 76 5.14 -13.17 -12.41
CA ARG A 76 5.32 -14.58 -12.64
C ARG A 76 5.68 -15.27 -11.34
N SER A 77 5.04 -16.40 -11.10
CA SER A 77 5.14 -17.17 -9.87
C SER A 77 5.46 -18.62 -10.20
N HIS A 78 6.34 -19.22 -9.39
CA HIS A 78 6.71 -20.62 -9.47
C HIS A 78 6.52 -21.26 -8.09
N THR A 79 5.78 -22.35 -8.06
CA THR A 79 5.51 -23.14 -6.85
C THR A 79 6.20 -24.49 -6.97
N PHE A 80 7.08 -24.79 -6.04
CA PHE A 80 7.76 -26.07 -5.90
C PHE A 80 7.02 -26.92 -4.86
N GLU A 81 7.60 -28.03 -4.42
CA GLU A 81 6.94 -28.92 -3.45
C GLU A 81 6.81 -28.26 -2.06
N LYS A 82 7.83 -27.52 -1.62
CA LYS A 82 7.91 -26.93 -0.27
C LYS A 82 8.24 -25.43 -0.27
N SER A 83 8.47 -24.85 -1.45
CA SER A 83 8.88 -23.47 -1.59
C SER A 83 8.17 -22.81 -2.76
N ASN A 84 8.07 -21.49 -2.73
CA ASN A 84 7.53 -20.71 -3.82
C ASN A 84 8.39 -19.47 -4.03
N ILE A 85 8.41 -18.99 -5.26
CA ILE A 85 9.05 -17.72 -5.65
C ILE A 85 8.14 -16.99 -6.61
N SER A 86 8.10 -15.67 -6.51
CA SER A 86 7.30 -14.81 -7.36
C SER A 86 8.02 -13.50 -7.56
N TYR A 87 8.01 -13.01 -8.79
CA TYR A 87 8.60 -11.74 -9.16
C TYR A 87 7.69 -11.02 -10.14
N GLY A 88 7.74 -9.70 -10.15
CA GLY A 88 6.89 -8.91 -11.02
C GLY A 88 7.31 -7.47 -11.14
N ILE A 89 6.69 -6.78 -12.09
CA ILE A 89 6.80 -5.35 -12.28
C ILE A 89 5.40 -4.73 -12.21
N PHE A 90 5.33 -3.55 -11.60
CA PHE A 90 4.12 -2.76 -11.57
C PHE A 90 4.41 -1.33 -11.99
N GLY A 91 3.41 -0.68 -12.56
CA GLY A 91 3.40 0.74 -12.89
C GLY A 91 2.20 1.41 -12.25
N TYR A 92 2.30 2.70 -11.98
CA TYR A 92 1.19 3.49 -11.46
C TYR A 92 1.21 4.91 -12.01
N VAL A 93 0.02 5.48 -12.13
CA VAL A 93 -0.22 6.88 -12.46
C VAL A 93 -1.37 7.40 -11.60
N GLY A 94 -1.40 8.70 -11.32
CA GLY A 94 -2.40 9.23 -10.41
C GLY A 94 -2.29 10.70 -10.11
N LYS A 95 -2.94 11.10 -9.02
CA LYS A 95 -2.95 12.49 -8.53
C LYS A 95 -2.74 12.53 -7.02
N ALA A 96 -1.92 13.49 -6.58
CA ALA A 96 -1.77 13.87 -5.18
C ALA A 96 -2.54 15.17 -4.97
N THR A 97 -3.33 15.25 -3.90
CA THR A 97 -4.05 16.44 -3.48
C THR A 97 -3.82 16.71 -2.01
N GLY A 98 -3.57 17.94 -1.64
CA GLY A 98 -3.35 18.33 -0.25
C GLY A 98 -3.18 19.84 -0.12
N GLY A 99 -2.69 20.26 1.05
CA GLY A 99 -2.53 21.67 1.38
C GLY A 99 -3.85 22.33 1.80
N ASP A 100 -3.73 23.53 2.33
CA ASP A 100 -4.86 24.29 2.86
C ASP A 100 -5.50 25.13 1.74
N LYS A 101 -6.83 25.04 1.61
CA LYS A 101 -7.62 25.75 0.61
C LYS A 101 -7.84 27.21 0.97
N ASP A 102 -7.74 27.55 2.26
CA ASP A 102 -8.05 28.88 2.79
C ASP A 102 -6.77 29.64 3.21
N ALA A 103 -5.59 29.09 2.93
CA ALA A 103 -4.30 29.71 3.29
C ALA A 103 -4.14 31.09 2.65
N LYS A 104 -4.07 32.12 3.51
CA LYS A 104 -3.68 33.48 3.10
C LYS A 104 -2.16 33.55 2.95
N ALA A 105 -1.65 34.63 2.36
CA ALA A 105 -0.20 34.84 2.20
C ALA A 105 0.57 34.76 3.52
N GLU A 106 -0.06 35.16 4.64
CA GLU A 106 0.49 35.08 6.00
C GLU A 106 0.61 33.63 6.52
N ASP A 107 -0.21 32.71 6.02
CA ASP A 107 -0.26 31.31 6.46
C ASP A 107 0.77 30.43 5.74
N LEU A 108 1.40 30.92 4.66
CA LEU A 108 2.41 30.18 3.87
C LEU A 108 3.69 29.87 4.66
N LYS A 109 3.93 30.59 5.76
CA LYS A 109 5.00 30.25 6.71
C LYS A 109 4.67 28.98 7.52
N ASN A 110 3.39 28.68 7.69
CA ASN A 110 2.91 27.61 8.55
C ASN A 110 2.47 26.38 7.73
N TYR A 111 1.81 26.58 6.59
CA TYR A 111 1.16 25.54 5.80
C TYR A 111 1.52 25.62 4.31
N LEU A 112 1.29 24.51 3.60
CA LEU A 112 1.38 24.49 2.14
C LEU A 112 0.09 25.02 1.52
N PRO A 113 0.18 25.80 0.42
CA PRO A 113 -1.00 26.15 -0.36
C PRO A 113 -1.63 24.88 -0.96
N SER A 114 -2.93 24.93 -1.23
CA SER A 114 -3.62 23.83 -1.88
C SER A 114 -2.93 23.44 -3.19
N PHE A 115 -2.72 22.14 -3.38
CA PHE A 115 -2.08 21.59 -4.57
C PHE A 115 -2.84 20.40 -5.12
N GLN A 116 -2.76 20.25 -6.43
CA GLN A 116 -3.09 19.03 -7.16
C GLN A 116 -1.96 18.75 -8.13
N LYS A 117 -1.27 17.62 -7.95
CA LYS A 117 -0.06 17.27 -8.73
C LYS A 117 -0.19 15.87 -9.31
N SER A 118 0.34 15.68 -10.51
CA SER A 118 0.39 14.37 -11.16
C SER A 118 1.38 13.44 -10.45
N ILE A 119 1.07 12.15 -10.41
CA ILE A 119 1.94 11.09 -9.88
C ILE A 119 2.19 10.09 -10.99
N SER A 120 3.41 9.59 -11.10
CA SER A 120 3.71 8.39 -11.87
C SER A 120 4.82 7.59 -11.20
N GLY A 121 4.96 6.34 -11.59
CA GLY A 121 6.11 5.55 -11.17
C GLY A 121 6.02 4.10 -11.58
N VAL A 122 7.09 3.38 -11.26
CA VAL A 122 7.25 1.96 -11.57
C VAL A 122 7.92 1.26 -10.41
N GLY A 123 7.77 -0.05 -10.31
CA GLY A 123 8.46 -0.81 -9.28
C GLY A 123 8.54 -2.29 -9.58
N LEU A 124 9.47 -2.94 -8.90
CA LEU A 124 9.71 -4.37 -8.96
C LEU A 124 9.25 -5.01 -7.65
N ARG A 125 8.76 -6.24 -7.72
CA ARG A 125 8.37 -7.05 -6.56
C ARG A 125 9.05 -8.40 -6.60
N LEU A 126 9.39 -8.90 -5.42
CA LEU A 126 9.90 -10.24 -5.19
C LEU A 126 9.25 -10.81 -3.92
N SER A 127 8.82 -12.05 -3.98
CA SER A 127 8.32 -12.80 -2.83
C SER A 127 8.84 -14.23 -2.94
N ALA A 128 9.55 -14.69 -1.92
CA ALA A 128 10.04 -16.07 -1.85
C ALA A 128 9.74 -16.63 -0.48
N GLY A 129 9.31 -17.88 -0.39
CA GLY A 129 8.91 -18.44 0.89
C GLY A 129 8.71 -19.93 0.89
N PHE A 130 8.35 -20.44 2.06
CA PHE A 130 8.05 -21.85 2.28
C PHE A 130 6.55 -22.05 2.43
N HIS A 131 6.07 -23.19 1.95
CA HIS A 131 4.66 -23.56 2.07
C HIS A 131 4.49 -25.05 2.30
N ASN A 132 3.30 -25.43 2.78
CA ASN A 132 2.87 -26.80 2.90
C ASN A 132 1.38 -26.88 2.55
N THR A 133 1.04 -27.86 1.74
CA THR A 133 -0.33 -28.15 1.39
C THR A 133 -0.86 -29.30 2.25
N SER A 134 -2.03 -29.10 2.85
CA SER A 134 -2.77 -30.12 3.59
C SER A 134 -2.91 -31.43 2.80
N ALA A 135 -3.01 -32.56 3.52
CA ALA A 135 -3.07 -33.89 2.91
C ALA A 135 -4.24 -34.08 1.91
N ASN A 136 -5.35 -33.37 2.10
CA ASN A 136 -6.50 -33.39 1.18
C ASN A 136 -6.33 -32.42 -0.02
N GLY A 137 -5.22 -31.69 -0.09
CA GLY A 137 -4.92 -30.73 -1.15
C GLY A 137 -5.73 -29.42 -1.09
N ASN A 138 -6.63 -29.25 -0.13
CA ASN A 138 -7.63 -28.18 -0.16
C ASN A 138 -7.17 -26.87 0.48
N THR A 139 -6.18 -26.96 1.36
CA THR A 139 -5.58 -25.81 2.04
C THR A 139 -4.09 -25.78 1.77
N ASP A 140 -3.56 -24.62 1.37
CA ASP A 140 -2.12 -24.36 1.25
C ASP A 140 -1.73 -23.25 2.24
N PHE A 141 -0.80 -23.58 3.14
CA PHE A 141 -0.29 -22.66 4.15
C PHE A 141 1.10 -22.19 3.71
N ARG A 142 1.26 -20.89 3.49
CA ARG A 142 2.56 -20.28 3.21
C ARG A 142 3.02 -19.53 4.45
N TYR A 143 3.78 -20.23 5.28
CA TYR A 143 4.08 -19.81 6.64
C TYR A 143 4.84 -18.49 6.70
N ILE A 144 5.92 -18.42 5.93
CA ILE A 144 6.84 -17.29 5.90
C ILE A 144 7.27 -17.09 4.45
N ASN A 145 6.91 -15.94 3.90
CA ASN A 145 7.49 -15.43 2.68
C ASN A 145 8.30 -14.18 3.02
N PHE A 146 9.53 -14.13 2.55
CA PHE A 146 10.32 -12.91 2.49
C PHE A 146 9.89 -12.10 1.27
N GLU A 147 9.50 -10.85 1.50
CA GLU A 147 8.90 -10.00 0.49
C GLU A 147 9.64 -8.69 0.34
N ASN A 148 9.79 -8.24 -0.90
CA ASN A 148 10.51 -7.04 -1.27
C ASN A 148 9.78 -6.31 -2.40
N ALA A 149 9.76 -4.98 -2.32
CA ALA A 149 9.47 -4.11 -3.44
C ALA A 149 10.48 -3.00 -3.54
N LEU A 150 10.92 -2.74 -4.76
CA LEU A 150 11.72 -1.58 -5.11
C LEU A 150 10.87 -0.67 -6.00
N SER A 151 10.56 0.53 -5.55
CA SER A 151 9.67 1.46 -6.23
C SER A 151 10.40 2.76 -6.57
N PHE A 152 10.14 3.28 -7.76
CA PHE A 152 10.67 4.53 -8.29
C PHE A 152 9.50 5.47 -8.53
N GLU A 153 9.52 6.64 -7.89
CA GLU A 153 8.48 7.66 -8.04
C GLU A 153 8.94 8.79 -8.97
N GLY A 154 8.01 9.24 -9.82
CA GLY A 154 8.11 10.40 -10.68
C GLY A 154 6.79 11.19 -10.78
N GLY A 155 6.74 12.09 -11.75
CA GLY A 155 5.62 13.03 -11.92
C GLY A 155 5.82 14.34 -11.16
N ASP A 156 4.83 15.22 -11.26
CA ASP A 156 4.93 16.58 -10.72
C ASP A 156 4.89 16.61 -9.20
N TYR A 157 4.22 15.64 -8.57
CA TYR A 157 4.20 15.51 -7.12
C TYR A 157 5.59 15.21 -6.56
N THR A 158 6.36 14.35 -7.22
CA THR A 158 7.74 14.08 -6.83
C THR A 158 8.61 15.33 -6.93
N LYS A 159 8.48 16.10 -8.02
CA LYS A 159 9.21 17.37 -8.18
C LYS A 159 8.82 18.38 -7.10
N PHE A 160 7.52 18.50 -6.82
CA PHE A 160 6.99 19.34 -5.76
C PHE A 160 7.56 18.97 -4.39
N ARG A 161 7.59 17.68 -4.02
CA ARG A 161 8.22 17.24 -2.76
C ARG A 161 9.69 17.64 -2.68
N GLN A 162 10.43 17.51 -3.78
CA GLN A 162 11.83 17.91 -3.82
C GLN A 162 12.02 19.42 -3.68
N GLU A 163 11.15 20.21 -4.29
CA GLU A 163 11.16 21.66 -4.17
C GLU A 163 10.88 22.11 -2.74
N VAL A 164 9.84 21.57 -2.10
CA VAL A 164 9.54 21.83 -0.69
C VAL A 164 10.71 21.39 0.19
N TYR A 165 11.31 20.22 -0.09
CA TYR A 165 12.46 19.73 0.66
C TYR A 165 13.70 20.62 0.54
N SER A 166 13.94 21.28 -0.59
CA SER A 166 15.12 22.10 -0.81
C SER A 166 15.00 23.52 -0.25
N ASN A 167 13.78 24.00 -0.03
CA ASN A 167 13.48 25.34 0.45
C ASN A 167 13.26 25.38 1.99
N PRO A 168 13.09 26.57 2.59
CA PRO A 168 12.58 26.69 3.95
C PRO A 168 11.22 25.97 4.07
N ILE A 169 11.12 25.04 5.02
CA ILE A 169 9.93 24.19 5.19
C ILE A 169 8.95 24.89 6.13
N PRO A 170 7.66 25.02 5.77
CA PRO A 170 6.67 25.62 6.66
C PRO A 170 6.53 24.85 7.99
N ASP A 171 6.15 25.54 9.06
CA ASP A 171 6.22 25.01 10.43
C ASP A 171 5.47 23.69 10.64
N TYR A 172 4.32 23.50 9.99
CA TYR A 172 3.48 22.30 10.08
C TYR A 172 3.67 21.34 8.90
N VAL A 173 4.82 21.37 8.24
CA VAL A 173 5.09 20.54 7.06
C VAL A 173 6.27 19.62 7.30
N ALA A 174 6.12 18.41 6.83
CA ALA A 174 7.07 17.32 6.90
C ALA A 174 7.24 16.72 5.51
N VAL A 175 8.45 16.67 4.98
CA VAL A 175 8.70 16.20 3.62
C VAL A 175 9.94 15.33 3.52
N THR A 176 9.86 14.28 2.71
CA THR A 176 11.02 13.48 2.31
C THR A 176 11.38 13.78 0.86
N ASN A 177 12.68 13.71 0.53
CA ASN A 177 13.16 13.80 -0.85
C ASN A 177 13.32 12.43 -1.53
N ARG A 178 12.99 11.32 -0.84
CA ARG A 178 13.16 9.98 -1.39
C ARG A 178 12.28 9.75 -2.61
N LYS A 179 12.90 9.29 -3.68
CA LYS A 179 12.27 8.86 -4.93
C LYS A 179 12.31 7.34 -5.12
N VAL A 180 13.33 6.72 -4.55
CA VAL A 180 13.53 5.27 -4.58
C VAL A 180 13.16 4.72 -3.21
N LEU A 181 12.27 3.74 -3.20
CA LEU A 181 11.76 3.12 -1.99
C LEU A 181 12.01 1.62 -2.06
N TRP A 182 12.72 1.10 -1.08
CA TRP A 182 12.81 -0.32 -0.85
C TRP A 182 11.97 -0.67 0.36
N THR A 183 10.89 -1.41 0.16
CA THR A 183 10.05 -1.94 1.24
C THR A 183 10.30 -3.43 1.33
N THR A 184 10.54 -3.91 2.55
CA THR A 184 10.87 -5.31 2.82
C THR A 184 10.17 -5.79 4.07
N GLY A 185 9.93 -7.10 4.16
CA GLY A 185 9.29 -7.70 5.32
C GLY A 185 8.98 -9.17 5.14
N LEU A 186 8.12 -9.66 6.02
CA LEU A 186 7.64 -11.03 6.03
C LEU A 186 6.14 -11.07 5.80
N SER A 187 5.66 -12.13 5.18
CA SER A 187 4.23 -12.40 5.11
C SER A 187 3.90 -13.85 5.40
N THR A 188 2.66 -14.04 5.81
CA THR A 188 2.01 -15.34 5.85
C THR A 188 0.78 -15.32 4.97
N GLU A 189 0.43 -16.47 4.43
CA GLU A 189 -0.73 -16.62 3.57
C GLU A 189 -1.41 -17.97 3.81
N VAL A 190 -2.74 -17.96 3.78
CA VAL A 190 -3.55 -19.17 3.73
C VAL A 190 -4.42 -19.13 2.49
N ILE A 191 -4.40 -20.21 1.73
CA ILE A 191 -5.25 -20.41 0.55
C ILE A 191 -6.16 -21.59 0.80
N TRP A 192 -7.45 -21.37 0.61
CA TRP A 192 -8.49 -22.39 0.62
C TRP A 192 -9.08 -22.52 -0.77
N ARG A 193 -9.13 -23.74 -1.32
CA ARG A 193 -9.93 -24.04 -2.51
C ARG A 193 -11.26 -24.68 -2.11
N ALA A 194 -12.33 -24.37 -2.83
CA ALA A 194 -13.63 -24.99 -2.56
C ALA A 194 -13.58 -26.50 -2.85
N ARG A 195 -14.18 -27.32 -1.96
CA ARG A 195 -14.12 -28.79 -2.06
C ARG A 195 -14.74 -29.33 -3.36
N ASN A 196 -15.79 -28.69 -3.85
CA ASN A 196 -16.56 -29.15 -5.00
C ASN A 196 -16.10 -28.49 -6.32
N ASP A 197 -15.39 -27.36 -6.24
CA ASP A 197 -14.86 -26.64 -7.40
C ASP A 197 -13.45 -26.11 -7.10
N HIS A 198 -12.43 -26.86 -7.53
CA HIS A 198 -11.02 -26.48 -7.36
C HIS A 198 -10.62 -25.23 -8.16
N GLY A 199 -11.50 -24.74 -9.04
CA GLY A 199 -11.35 -23.46 -9.73
C GLY A 199 -11.64 -22.26 -8.84
N ILE A 200 -12.33 -22.41 -7.71
CA ILE A 200 -12.61 -21.33 -6.76
C ILE A 200 -11.65 -21.39 -5.59
N ARG A 201 -10.93 -20.29 -5.34
CA ARG A 201 -9.96 -20.19 -4.26
C ARG A 201 -10.08 -18.87 -3.53
N HIS A 202 -9.95 -18.92 -2.22
CA HIS A 202 -9.89 -17.78 -1.33
C HIS A 202 -8.49 -17.75 -0.74
N ALA A 203 -7.83 -16.61 -0.78
CA ALA A 203 -6.56 -16.42 -0.10
C ALA A 203 -6.60 -15.20 0.82
N PHE A 204 -5.92 -15.35 1.95
CA PHE A 204 -5.74 -14.31 2.94
C PHE A 204 -4.26 -14.18 3.18
N ARG A 205 -3.71 -12.98 2.94
CA ARG A 205 -2.29 -12.67 3.17
C ARG A 205 -2.17 -11.56 4.19
N PHE A 206 -1.29 -11.75 5.15
CA PHE A 206 -0.90 -10.73 6.09
C PHE A 206 0.62 -10.50 5.99
N PHE A 207 1.00 -9.26 5.71
CA PHE A 207 2.38 -8.82 5.60
C PHE A 207 2.71 -7.86 6.74
N LEU A 208 3.93 -7.99 7.27
CA LEU A 208 4.55 -7.10 8.24
C LEU A 208 5.92 -6.69 7.73
N GLY A 209 6.18 -5.39 7.69
CA GLY A 209 7.45 -4.89 7.18
C GLY A 209 7.50 -3.38 7.12
N GLY A 210 8.51 -2.85 6.43
CA GLY A 210 8.69 -1.40 6.34
C GLY A 210 9.72 -1.00 5.30
N THR A 211 9.94 0.30 5.19
CA THR A 211 10.93 0.90 4.29
C THR A 211 12.16 1.32 5.10
N PRO A 212 13.28 0.57 5.07
CA PRO A 212 14.42 0.86 5.92
C PRO A 212 14.92 2.31 5.79
N ASN A 213 15.24 2.91 6.94
CA ASN A 213 15.76 4.27 7.04
C ASN A 213 14.82 5.37 6.49
N PHE A 214 13.52 5.08 6.28
CA PHE A 214 12.60 6.03 5.65
C PHE A 214 12.30 7.24 6.55
N ALA A 215 12.08 7.04 7.85
CA ALA A 215 11.79 8.13 8.78
C ALA A 215 12.94 9.16 8.85
N ASN A 216 14.19 8.72 8.80
CA ASN A 216 15.37 9.60 8.82
C ASN A 216 15.56 10.43 7.54
N SER A 217 14.74 10.21 6.50
CA SER A 217 14.81 10.99 5.26
C SER A 217 13.93 12.23 5.24
N PHE A 218 13.19 12.47 6.33
CA PHE A 218 12.33 13.64 6.44
C PHE A 218 13.11 14.86 6.90
N ARG A 219 12.75 16.00 6.33
CA ARG A 219 12.96 17.31 6.93
C ARG A 219 11.59 17.87 7.32
N SER A 220 11.56 18.70 8.35
CA SER A 220 10.33 19.29 8.85
C SER A 220 10.51 20.74 9.27
N GLY A 221 9.38 21.45 9.30
CA GLY A 221 9.26 22.69 10.06
C GLY A 221 9.30 22.42 11.57
N VAL A 222 9.37 23.50 12.36
CA VAL A 222 9.60 23.43 13.80
C VAL A 222 8.47 22.70 14.53
N LYS A 223 7.22 22.91 14.11
CA LYS A 223 6.04 22.31 14.75
C LYS A 223 5.78 20.87 14.31
N ALA A 224 6.25 20.49 13.12
CA ALA A 224 6.12 19.13 12.59
C ALA A 224 7.23 18.16 13.07
N TYR A 225 8.29 18.66 13.71
CA TYR A 225 9.44 17.85 14.12
C TYR A 225 9.08 16.75 15.12
N ASP A 226 8.37 17.10 16.19
CA ASP A 226 7.99 16.16 17.24
C ASP A 226 7.07 15.04 16.73
N GLU A 227 6.34 15.28 15.64
CA GLU A 227 5.48 14.29 15.04
C GLU A 227 6.21 13.24 14.19
N ILE A 228 7.43 13.54 13.73
CA ILE A 228 8.24 12.62 12.92
C ILE A 228 9.33 11.98 13.76
N ASN A 229 9.80 12.68 14.79
CA ASN A 229 10.85 12.21 15.65
C ASN A 229 10.46 10.88 16.32
N GLY A 230 11.34 9.88 16.22
CA GLY A 230 11.09 8.53 16.76
C GLY A 230 10.09 7.67 15.97
N LYS A 231 9.43 8.18 14.91
CA LYS A 231 8.60 7.34 14.05
C LYS A 231 9.46 6.40 13.21
N ASN A 232 8.90 5.23 12.92
CA ASN A 232 9.47 4.29 11.95
C ASN A 232 8.48 4.08 10.79
N SER A 233 8.91 3.35 9.77
CA SER A 233 8.08 2.98 8.63
C SER A 233 7.54 1.55 8.73
N PHE A 234 7.59 0.95 9.92
CA PHE A 234 7.06 -0.39 10.12
C PHE A 234 5.55 -0.33 10.03
N GLY A 235 4.96 -1.35 9.43
CA GLY A 235 3.55 -1.36 9.13
C GLY A 235 3.09 -2.72 8.64
N TRP A 236 1.80 -2.78 8.30
CA TRP A 236 1.14 -4.02 7.92
C TRP A 236 0.36 -3.87 6.60
N VAL A 237 0.16 -4.99 5.91
CA VAL A 237 -0.74 -5.07 4.75
C VAL A 237 -1.56 -6.34 4.85
N PHE A 238 -2.88 -6.20 4.86
CA PHE A 238 -3.84 -7.29 4.78
C PHE A 238 -4.41 -7.37 3.36
N ASN A 239 -4.53 -8.58 2.83
CA ASN A 239 -5.07 -8.83 1.49
C ASN A 239 -6.07 -9.96 1.56
N TYR A 240 -7.23 -9.73 0.97
CA TYR A 240 -8.14 -10.79 0.56
C TYR A 240 -8.05 -10.98 -0.95
N PHE A 241 -8.04 -12.22 -1.39
CA PHE A 241 -7.96 -12.60 -2.79
C PHE A 241 -8.97 -13.69 -3.12
N LEU A 242 -9.76 -13.46 -4.17
CA LEU A 242 -10.68 -14.41 -4.73
C LEU A 242 -10.19 -14.78 -6.13
N TYR A 243 -10.00 -16.07 -6.36
CA TYR A 243 -9.62 -16.63 -7.65
C TYR A 243 -10.76 -17.50 -8.17
N ILE A 244 -11.24 -17.22 -9.37
CA ILE A 244 -12.27 -18.01 -10.04
C ILE A 244 -11.72 -18.41 -11.41
N LYS A 245 -11.30 -19.67 -11.52
CA LYS A 245 -10.70 -20.32 -12.69
C LYS A 245 -9.40 -19.69 -13.15
N ARG A 246 -9.47 -18.49 -13.73
CA ARG A 246 -8.35 -17.67 -14.22
C ARG A 246 -8.50 -16.20 -13.86
N PHE A 247 -9.69 -15.77 -13.45
CA PHE A 247 -9.92 -14.41 -13.01
C PHE A 247 -9.63 -14.28 -11.53
N SER A 248 -9.20 -13.08 -11.15
CA SER A 248 -8.92 -12.74 -9.78
C SER A 248 -9.49 -11.39 -9.41
N LEU A 249 -9.95 -11.30 -8.16
CA LEU A 249 -10.31 -10.07 -7.49
C LEU A 249 -9.51 -10.00 -6.20
N SER A 250 -8.88 -8.86 -5.93
CA SER A 250 -8.21 -8.63 -4.66
C SER A 250 -8.67 -7.34 -4.01
N TYR A 251 -8.72 -7.36 -2.68
CA TYR A 251 -8.92 -6.19 -1.85
C TYR A 251 -7.79 -6.13 -0.83
N GLU A 252 -7.14 -4.97 -0.73
CA GLU A 252 -6.00 -4.77 0.14
C GLU A 252 -6.23 -3.55 1.05
N LEU A 253 -5.84 -3.72 2.31
CA LEU A 253 -5.77 -2.67 3.32
C LEU A 253 -4.34 -2.62 3.83
N ALA A 254 -3.78 -1.42 3.96
CA ALA A 254 -2.44 -1.23 4.44
C ALA A 254 -2.34 -0.05 5.38
N ASP A 255 -1.43 -0.19 6.34
CA ASP A 255 -0.89 0.91 7.13
C ASP A 255 0.63 0.73 7.16
N ASN A 256 1.30 1.19 6.10
CA ASN A 256 2.75 1.16 5.97
C ASN A 256 3.22 2.55 5.58
N VAL A 257 3.35 3.41 6.60
CA VAL A 257 3.44 4.87 6.50
C VAL A 257 2.12 5.50 6.08
N ASN A 258 1.58 5.14 4.92
CA ASN A 258 0.29 5.65 4.48
C ASN A 258 -0.80 4.63 4.79
N TYR A 259 -1.97 5.13 5.21
CA TYR A 259 -3.17 4.33 5.22
C TYR A 259 -3.65 4.20 3.78
N ALA A 260 -3.71 2.96 3.27
CA ALA A 260 -4.02 2.70 1.87
C ALA A 260 -5.07 1.61 1.71
N GLN A 261 -5.86 1.75 0.64
CA GLN A 261 -6.86 0.79 0.22
C GLN A 261 -6.71 0.56 -1.29
N LYS A 262 -6.77 -0.70 -1.71
CA LYS A 262 -6.64 -1.06 -3.12
C LYS A 262 -7.60 -2.16 -3.51
N ILE A 263 -8.27 -1.99 -4.64
CA ILE A 263 -9.02 -3.06 -5.31
C ILE A 263 -8.32 -3.41 -6.61
N SER A 264 -8.18 -4.70 -6.90
CA SER A 264 -7.52 -5.18 -8.11
C SER A 264 -8.34 -6.24 -8.81
N PHE A 265 -8.34 -6.19 -10.14
CA PHE A 265 -8.87 -7.24 -10.99
C PHE A 265 -7.74 -7.79 -11.85
N GLY A 266 -7.68 -9.11 -11.99
CA GLY A 266 -6.59 -9.73 -12.73
C GLY A 266 -6.97 -11.02 -13.44
N TYR A 267 -6.08 -11.46 -14.31
CA TYR A 267 -6.17 -12.70 -15.06
C TYR A 267 -4.84 -13.46 -15.00
N SER A 268 -4.90 -14.75 -14.75
CA SER A 268 -3.75 -15.64 -14.69
C SER A 268 -3.69 -16.57 -15.91
N PHE A 269 -2.56 -16.54 -16.60
CA PHE A 269 -2.15 -17.45 -17.65
C PHE A 269 -1.44 -18.66 -17.02
N GLN A 270 -1.71 -19.82 -17.57
CA GLN A 270 -1.24 -21.14 -17.12
C GLN A 270 -0.40 -21.77 -18.22
#